data_AF-A0A1K2IQZ8-F1
#
_entry.id   AF-A0A1K2IQZ8-F1
#
_cell.length_a   1.000
_cell.length_b   1.000
_cell.length_c   1.000
_cell.angle_alpha   90.00
_cell.angle_beta   90.00
_cell.angle_gamma   90.00
#
_symmetry.space_group_name_H-M   'P 1'
#
loop_
_entity.id
_entity.type
_entity.pdbx_description
1 polymer ?
#
loop_
_entity_poly.entity_id
_entity_poly.type
_entity_poly.pdbx_seq_one_letter_code
_entity_poly.pdbx_strand_id
1 'polypeptide(L)'
;MEKLSEELKNEQYYLTLLDALIEENDMELKNRLQKGDLYTQFIQEQSKVLMENTIVLRRDKEVSFLEASQIVIKEWKEKTFQ
;
A
#
# COMPACT_ATOMS: atom_id res chain seq x y z
N MET A 1 -22.34 8.61 -3.12
CA MET A 1 -21.20 9.32 -3.73
C MET A 1 -20.01 9.43 -2.78
N GLU A 2 -20.22 9.56 -1.46
CA GLU A 2 -19.11 9.71 -0.49
C GLU A 2 -18.20 8.49 -0.34
N LYS A 3 -18.74 7.27 -0.22
CA LYS A 3 -17.93 6.04 -0.05
C LYS A 3 -16.93 5.79 -1.17
N LEU A 4 -17.36 5.98 -2.42
CA LEU A 4 -16.49 5.87 -3.60
C LEU A 4 -15.37 6.91 -3.59
N SER A 5 -15.64 8.12 -3.08
CA SER A 5 -14.62 9.17 -2.98
C SER A 5 -13.57 8.88 -1.91
N GLU A 6 -13.98 8.29 -0.79
CA GLU A 6 -13.04 7.86 0.25
C GLU A 6 -12.17 6.68 -0.19
N GLU A 7 -12.77 5.66 -0.83
CA GLU A 7 -12.03 4.52 -1.37
C GLU A 7 -10.99 4.96 -2.41
N LEU A 8 -11.36 5.84 -3.34
CA LEU A 8 -10.42 6.38 -4.33
C LEU A 8 -9.28 7.20 -3.69
N LYS A 9 -9.58 7.99 -2.65
CA LYS A 9 -8.55 8.74 -1.91
C LYS A 9 -7.59 7.81 -1.16
N ASN A 10 -8.11 6.74 -0.57
CA ASN A 10 -7.32 5.76 0.17
C ASN A 10 -6.45 4.91 -0.76
N GLU A 11 -6.96 4.53 -1.94
CA GLU A 11 -6.17 3.85 -2.97
C GLU A 11 -5.05 4.76 -3.48
N GLN A 12 -5.34 6.04 -3.79
CA GLN A 12 -4.33 7.01 -4.22
C GLN A 12 -3.26 7.26 -3.14
N TYR A 13 -3.66 7.23 -1.86
CA TYR A 13 -2.74 7.31 -0.73
C TYR A 13 -1.73 6.14 -0.77
N TYR A 14 -2.21 4.91 -0.92
CA TYR A 14 -1.33 3.74 -0.98
C TYR A 14 -0.45 3.70 -2.22
N LEU A 15 -0.97 4.08 -3.40
CA LEU A 15 -0.17 4.15 -4.62
C LEU A 15 1.04 5.08 -4.43
N THR A 16 0.81 6.29 -3.91
CA THR A 16 1.85 7.30 -3.68
C THR A 16 2.85 6.84 -2.62
N LEU A 17 2.35 6.26 -1.53
CA LEU A 17 3.20 5.80 -0.43
C LEU A 17 4.09 4.63 -0.85
N LEU A 18 3.56 3.66 -1.57
CA LEU A 18 4.29 2.48 -2.02
C LEU A 18 5.45 2.86 -2.96
N ASP A 19 5.20 3.77 -3.90
CA ASP A 19 6.26 4.23 -4.81
C ASP A 19 7.41 4.89 -4.03
N ALA A 20 7.08 5.79 -3.09
CA ALA A 20 8.08 6.45 -2.25
C ALA A 20 8.86 5.46 -1.36
N LEU A 21 8.16 4.48 -0.76
CA LEU A 21 8.80 3.47 0.07
C LEU A 21 9.75 2.58 -0.72
N ILE A 22 9.39 2.19 -1.94
CA ILE A 22 10.27 1.37 -2.79
C ILE A 22 11.46 2.21 -3.27
N GLU A 23 11.26 3.47 -3.65
CA GLU A 23 12.37 4.36 -4.01
C GLU A 23 13.38 4.56 -2.87
N GLU A 24 12.89 4.69 -1.63
CA GLU A 24 13.75 4.90 -0.46
C GLU A 24 14.49 3.62 -0.03
N ASN A 25 13.85 2.45 -0.12
CA ASN A 25 14.34 1.22 0.51
C ASN A 25 14.92 0.19 -0.48
N ASP A 26 14.42 0.13 -1.72
CA ASP A 26 14.84 -0.87 -2.71
C ASP A 26 14.65 -0.38 -4.16
N MET A 27 15.55 0.51 -4.60
CA MET A 27 15.59 0.93 -6.01
C MET A 27 15.89 -0.23 -6.97
N GLU A 28 16.54 -1.30 -6.52
CA GLU A 28 16.77 -2.47 -7.37
C GLU A 28 15.46 -3.20 -7.68
N LEU A 29 14.54 -3.34 -6.70
CA LEU A 29 13.19 -3.85 -6.93
C LEU A 29 12.46 -3.03 -7.99
N LYS A 30 12.48 -1.70 -7.89
CA LYS A 30 11.89 -0.81 -8.90
C LYS A 30 12.51 -1.06 -10.28
N ASN A 31 13.83 -1.10 -10.39
CA ASN A 31 14.54 -1.32 -11.65
C ASN A 31 14.27 -2.71 -12.26
N ARG A 32 14.15 -3.76 -11.44
CA ARG A 32 13.80 -5.12 -11.90
C ARG A 32 12.39 -5.16 -12.48
N LEU A 33 11.44 -4.52 -11.81
CA LEU A 33 10.02 -4.53 -12.19
C LEU A 33 9.67 -3.52 -13.28
N GLN A 34 10.51 -2.51 -13.52
CA GLN A 34 10.31 -1.57 -14.64
C GLN A 34 10.36 -2.26 -16.02
N LYS A 35 10.97 -3.44 -16.13
CA LYS A 35 10.93 -4.22 -17.36
C LYS A 35 9.52 -4.78 -17.58
N GLY A 36 8.81 -4.21 -18.55
CA GLY A 36 7.50 -4.71 -18.98
C GLY A 36 6.30 -4.20 -18.18
N ASP A 37 6.40 -3.01 -17.55
CA ASP A 37 5.32 -2.37 -16.80
C ASP A 37 4.82 -3.16 -15.56
N LEU A 38 5.63 -4.13 -15.11
CA LEU A 38 5.33 -4.94 -13.93
C LEU A 38 5.38 -4.13 -12.63
N TYR A 39 6.12 -3.01 -12.63
CA TYR A 39 6.20 -2.12 -11.47
C TYR A 39 4.86 -1.44 -11.18
N THR A 40 4.19 -0.93 -12.21
CA THR A 40 2.87 -0.31 -12.08
C THR A 40 1.85 -1.32 -11.59
N GLN A 41 1.86 -2.54 -12.14
CA GLN A 41 0.99 -3.63 -11.71
C GLN A 41 1.26 -4.02 -10.25
N PHE A 42 2.54 -4.16 -9.89
CA PHE A 42 2.94 -4.47 -8.51
C PHE A 42 2.41 -3.43 -7.53
N ILE A 43 2.61 -2.13 -7.78
CA ILE A 43 2.11 -1.07 -6.90
C ILE A 43 0.58 -1.10 -6.80
N GLN A 44 -0.14 -1.31 -7.91
CA GLN A 44 -1.59 -1.39 -7.90
C GLN A 44 -2.11 -2.58 -7.08
N GLU A 45 -1.49 -3.75 -7.23
CA GLU A 45 -1.84 -4.95 -6.47
C GLU A 45 -1.55 -4.75 -4.98
N GLN A 46 -0.36 -4.27 -4.63
CA GLN A 46 0.02 -4.03 -3.24
C GLN A 46 -0.87 -2.96 -2.60
N SER A 47 -1.28 -1.92 -3.34
CA SER A 47 -2.21 -0.89 -2.86
C SER A 47 -3.55 -1.49 -2.44
N LYS A 48 -4.12 -2.37 -3.27
CA LYS A 48 -5.38 -3.06 -2.96
C LYS A 48 -5.23 -3.95 -1.73
N VAL A 49 -4.16 -4.74 -1.66
CA VAL A 49 -3.87 -5.62 -0.51
C VAL A 49 -3.75 -4.81 0.79
N LEU A 50 -3.02 -3.70 0.77
CA LEU A 50 -2.89 -2.83 1.94
C LEU A 50 -4.23 -2.21 2.34
N MET A 51 -5.03 -1.75 1.38
CA MET A 51 -6.35 -1.18 1.66
C MET A 51 -7.29 -2.21 2.28
N GLU A 52 -7.38 -3.41 1.72
CA GLU A 52 -8.21 -4.50 2.25
C GLU A 52 -7.79 -4.87 3.68
N ASN A 53 -6.48 -5.06 3.90
CA ASN A 53 -5.95 -5.38 5.22
C ASN A 53 -6.22 -4.25 6.23
N THR A 54 -6.15 -2.98 5.79
CA THR A 54 -6.50 -1.83 6.65
C THR A 54 -7.96 -1.87 7.06
N ILE A 55 -8.86 -2.13 6.11
CA ILE A 55 -10.31 -2.19 6.38
C ILE A 55 -10.63 -3.33 7.35
N VAL A 56 -10.03 -4.50 7.15
CA VAL A 56 -10.18 -5.65 8.05
C VAL A 56 -9.66 -5.30 9.44
N LEU A 57 -8.41 -4.84 9.54
CA LEU A 57 -7.78 -4.53 10.82
C LEU A 57 -8.52 -3.44 11.60
N ARG A 58 -9.01 -2.41 10.89
CA ARG A 58 -9.83 -1.34 11.46
C ARG A 58 -11.11 -1.88 12.10
N ARG A 59 -11.78 -2.83 11.45
CA ARG A 59 -13.00 -3.46 11.96
C ARG A 59 -12.71 -4.36 13.15
N ASP A 60 -11.63 -5.13 13.08
CA ASP A 60 -11.29 -6.12 14.11
C ASP A 60 -10.78 -5.48 15.40
N LYS A 61 -10.05 -4.35 15.30
CA LYS A 61 -9.43 -3.67 16.44
C LYS A 61 -10.16 -2.40 16.87
N GLU A 62 -11.23 -2.02 16.18
CA GLU A 62 -11.99 -0.78 16.40
C GLU A 62 -11.10 0.49 16.44
N VAL A 63 -10.04 0.51 15.63
CA VAL A 63 -9.09 1.64 15.55
C VAL A 63 -9.43 2.60 14.40
N SER A 64 -8.73 3.73 14.32
CA SER A 64 -8.83 4.62 13.16
C SER A 64 -8.21 3.99 11.90
N PHE A 65 -8.60 4.47 10.72
CA PHE A 65 -7.98 4.05 9.46
C PHE A 65 -6.48 4.30 9.44
N LEU A 66 -6.04 5.44 9.98
CA LEU A 66 -4.62 5.82 10.01
C LEU A 66 -3.81 4.86 10.90
N GLU A 67 -4.30 4.51 12.08
CA GLU A 67 -3.63 3.55 12.96
C GLU A 67 -3.57 2.16 12.34
N ALA A 68 -4.68 1.68 11.77
CA ALA A 68 -4.69 0.41 11.05
C ALA A 68 -3.71 0.42 9.87
N SER A 69 -3.67 1.51 9.10
CA SER A 69 -2.79 1.71 7.95
C SER A 69 -1.32 1.62 8.37
N GLN A 70 -0.93 2.33 9.44
CA GLN A 70 0.45 2.30 9.95
C GLN A 70 0.90 0.87 10.32
N ILE A 71 0.01 0.08 10.90
CA ILE A 71 0.31 -1.31 11.24
C ILE A 71 0.53 -2.15 9.98
N VAL A 72 -0.39 -2.12 9.02
CA VAL A 72 -0.25 -2.94 7.80
C VAL A 72 0.91 -2.48 6.92
N ILE A 73 1.22 -1.18 6.86
CA ILE A 73 2.40 -0.65 6.16
C ILE A 73 3.68 -1.18 6.81
N LYS A 74 3.75 -1.17 8.14
CA LYS A 74 4.92 -1.68 8.86
C LYS A 74 5.16 -3.16 8.54
N GLU A 75 4.11 -3.99 8.65
CA GLU A 75 4.19 -5.42 8.35
C GLU A 75 4.58 -5.67 6.88
N TRP A 76 4.07 -4.85 5.95
CA TRP A 76 4.43 -4.94 4.54
C TRP A 76 5.89 -4.59 4.28
N LYS A 77 6.40 -3.51 4.90
CA LYS A 77 7.82 -3.12 4.79
C LYS A 77 8.74 -4.23 5.28
N GLU A 78 8.42 -4.82 6.44
CA GLU A 78 9.17 -5.95 7.00
C GLU A 78 9.20 -7.15 6.05
N LYS A 79 8.06 -7.49 5.40
CA LYS A 79 8.01 -8.61 4.44
C LYS A 79 8.69 -8.34 3.10
N THR A 80 8.78 -7.07 2.69
CA THR A 80 9.23 -6.70 1.33
C THR A 80 10.72 -6.38 1.30
N PHE A 81 11.28 -5.79 2.37
CA PHE A 81 12.65 -5.26 2.38
C PHE A 81 13.60 -5.94 3.37
N GLN A 82 13.12 -6.86 4.24
CA GLN A 82 13.98 -7.69 5.10
C GLN A 82 14.16 -9.09 4.52
#